data_AF-A0A212JJJ4-F1
#
_entry.id   AF-A0A212JJJ4-F1
#
_cell.length_a   1.000
_cell.length_b   1.000
_cell.length_c   1.000
_cell.angle_alpha   90.00
_cell.angle_beta   90.00
_cell.angle_gamma   90.00
#
_symmetry.space_group_name_H-M   'P 1'
#
loop_
_entity.id
_entity.type
_entity.pdbx_description
1 polymer ?
#
loop_
_entity_poly.entity_id
_entity_poly.type
_entity_poly.pdbx_seq_one_letter_code
_entity_poly.pdbx_strand_id
1 'polypeptide(L)'
;MRINKYISDSGYCSRREADKLIEQGSVTINGKRASIGSQVLAGQEVKVYGETVTCNTQPVFIAYNKPIGIVSTTDLDEPNNIIDAVGHDERIFPIGRLDKDSQGLIILTNEGDMVNKMLRVDNNHEKEYHVTVDKLINEDFVKKMQGGVPILGVVTRKCEVVKTGTHSFNIVLRQGLNRQIRRMCEYLGYNVVRLERIRIMHIKLGNIKVGQWRNITKEELEILRKKTASSVKTESAPKKKTKPQEAKAPQPKGKSANSYKEKKTPTGYKESGSGMRNGKSSVKKKTRK
;
A
#
# COMPACT_ATOMS: atom_id res chain seq x y z
N MET A 1 12.90 17.61 14.92
CA MET A 1 12.13 16.88 13.86
C MET A 1 13.07 16.46 12.75
N ARG A 2 12.93 15.28 12.11
CA ARG A 2 13.79 14.94 10.96
C ARG A 2 13.58 15.92 9.80
N ILE A 3 14.65 16.31 9.12
CA ILE A 3 14.61 17.34 8.08
C ILE A 3 13.72 16.96 6.88
N ASN A 4 13.74 15.71 6.43
CA ASN A 4 12.87 15.25 5.34
C ASN A 4 11.38 15.32 5.71
N LYS A 5 11.06 15.08 6.98
CA LYS A 5 9.72 15.31 7.53
C LYS A 5 9.40 16.80 7.55
N TYR A 6 10.30 17.66 8.02
CA TYR A 6 10.08 19.11 8.06
C TYR A 6 9.72 19.68 6.67
N ILE A 7 10.50 19.33 5.64
CA ILE A 7 10.28 19.75 4.25
C ILE A 7 8.99 19.16 3.68
N SER A 8 8.63 17.94 4.07
CA SER A 8 7.40 17.32 3.61
C SER A 8 6.16 17.92 4.27
N ASP A 9 6.24 18.24 5.56
CA ASP A 9 5.14 18.79 6.35
C ASP A 9 4.91 20.28 6.01
N SER A 10 5.90 20.98 5.43
CA SER A 10 5.71 22.32 4.86
C SER A 10 5.00 22.32 3.50
N GLY A 11 4.68 21.15 2.94
CA GLY A 11 4.07 21.02 1.62
C GLY A 11 5.04 21.10 0.43
N TYR A 12 6.35 21.28 0.65
CA TYR A 12 7.32 21.53 -0.44
C TYR A 12 7.46 20.33 -1.40
N CYS A 13 7.63 19.12 -0.85
CA CYS A 13 7.71 17.90 -1.66
C CYS A 13 7.38 16.65 -0.81
N SER A 14 7.41 15.46 -1.41
CA SER A 14 7.32 14.22 -0.62
C SER A 14 8.58 14.00 0.24
N ARG A 15 8.48 13.19 1.29
CA ARG A 15 9.66 12.82 2.10
C ARG A 15 10.79 12.18 1.29
N ARG A 16 10.45 11.36 0.27
CA ARG A 16 11.45 10.69 -0.58
C ARG A 16 12.15 11.68 -1.49
N GLU A 17 11.43 12.66 -2.03
CA GLU A 17 12.02 13.75 -2.78
C GLU A 17 12.89 14.64 -1.88
N ALA A 18 12.44 14.91 -0.65
CA ALA A 18 13.23 15.66 0.32
C ALA A 18 14.56 14.94 0.59
N ASP A 19 14.56 13.62 0.77
CA ASP A 19 15.79 12.83 0.92
C ASP A 19 16.73 12.98 -0.29
N LYS A 20 16.20 12.97 -1.53
CA LYS A 20 17.00 13.21 -2.75
C LYS A 20 17.61 14.62 -2.76
N LEU A 21 16.84 15.64 -2.40
CA LEU A 21 17.31 17.03 -2.34
C LEU A 21 18.41 17.22 -1.30
N ILE A 22 18.29 16.54 -0.15
CA ILE A 22 19.30 16.54 0.90
C ILE A 22 20.59 15.88 0.42
N GLU A 23 20.48 14.73 -0.25
CA GLU A 23 21.61 14.00 -0.83
C GLU A 23 22.37 14.85 -1.86
N GLN A 24 21.63 15.55 -2.74
CA GLN A 24 22.17 16.50 -3.71
C GLN A 24 22.84 17.72 -3.07
N GLY A 25 22.54 18.02 -1.80
CA GLY A 25 23.09 19.18 -1.09
C GLY A 25 22.35 20.48 -1.29
N SER A 26 21.15 20.41 -1.86
CA SER A 26 20.28 21.56 -2.11
C SER A 26 19.63 22.11 -0.84
N VAL A 27 19.84 21.45 0.32
CA VAL A 27 19.16 21.75 1.58
C VAL A 27 20.15 22.21 2.64
N THR A 28 19.83 23.32 3.31
CA THR A 28 20.62 23.87 4.42
C THR A 28 19.78 24.09 5.68
N ILE A 29 20.42 23.97 6.85
CA ILE A 29 19.89 24.37 8.16
C ILE A 29 20.82 25.47 8.69
N ASN A 30 20.29 26.68 8.94
CA ASN A 30 21.07 27.85 9.36
C ASN A 30 22.32 28.08 8.49
N GLY A 31 22.18 27.92 7.17
CA GLY A 31 23.28 28.09 6.21
C GLY A 31 24.27 26.92 6.12
N LYS A 32 24.15 25.87 6.96
CA LYS A 32 24.98 24.66 6.87
C LYS A 32 24.27 23.57 6.08
N ARG A 33 24.96 22.92 5.13
CA ARG A 33 24.42 21.81 4.34
C ARG A 33 23.90 20.70 5.27
N ALA A 34 22.66 20.30 5.06
CA ALA A 34 22.05 19.20 5.79
C ALA A 34 22.53 17.85 5.25
N SER A 35 22.50 16.83 6.11
CA SER A 35 22.76 15.44 5.74
C SER A 35 21.52 14.58 5.93
N ILE A 36 21.49 13.41 5.30
CA ILE A 36 20.40 12.44 5.53
C ILE A 36 20.33 12.13 7.02
N GLY A 37 19.14 12.23 7.60
CA GLY A 37 18.90 12.01 9.03
C GLY A 37 19.11 13.23 9.92
N SER A 38 19.55 14.39 9.40
CA SER A 38 19.63 15.62 10.18
C SER A 38 18.29 15.96 10.84
N GLN A 39 18.37 16.63 12.00
CA GLN A 39 17.21 17.10 12.74
C GLN A 39 17.15 18.62 12.73
N VAL A 40 15.95 19.14 12.47
CA VAL A 40 15.59 20.55 12.61
C VAL A 40 15.07 20.77 14.03
N LEU A 41 15.70 21.69 14.75
CA LEU A 41 15.29 22.17 16.07
C LEU A 41 14.40 23.40 15.93
N ALA A 42 13.66 23.74 17.00
CA ALA A 42 12.84 24.94 17.03
C ALA A 42 13.72 26.19 16.81
N GLY A 43 13.24 27.13 15.99
CA GLY A 43 13.95 28.37 15.66
C GLY A 43 15.05 28.25 14.61
N GLN A 44 15.35 27.05 14.10
CA GLN A 44 16.29 26.89 12.99
C GLN A 44 15.63 27.18 11.64
N GLU A 45 16.34 27.92 10.79
CA GLU A 45 15.95 28.23 9.42
C GLU A 45 16.35 27.08 8.48
N VAL A 46 15.38 26.55 7.75
CA VAL A 46 15.60 25.53 6.72
C VAL A 46 15.44 26.17 5.35
N LYS A 47 16.43 26.00 4.47
CA LYS A 47 16.34 26.46 3.08
C LYS A 47 16.51 25.32 2.10
N VAL A 48 15.72 25.33 1.03
CA VAL A 48 15.86 24.43 -0.13
C VAL A 48 16.09 25.30 -1.35
N TYR A 49 17.19 25.07 -2.08
CA TYR A 49 17.65 25.94 -3.17
C TYR A 49 17.78 27.44 -2.79
N GLY A 50 18.03 27.72 -1.51
CA GLY A 50 18.13 29.09 -1.00
C GLY A 50 16.81 29.73 -0.59
N GLU A 51 15.66 29.09 -0.86
CA GLU A 51 14.34 29.55 -0.43
C GLU A 51 14.00 29.01 0.97
N THR A 52 13.55 29.89 1.87
CA THR A 52 13.18 29.51 3.24
C THR A 52 11.90 28.70 3.24
N VAL A 53 11.98 27.48 3.76
CA VAL A 53 10.86 26.57 3.92
C VAL A 53 10.28 26.72 5.32
N THR A 54 8.98 27.00 5.41
CA THR A 54 8.29 27.17 6.70
C THR A 54 7.18 26.12 6.89
N CYS A 55 7.17 25.49 8.05
CA CYS A 55 6.20 24.44 8.39
C CYS A 55 5.00 25.06 9.15
N ASN A 56 4.25 25.96 8.50
CA ASN A 56 3.11 26.67 9.09
C ASN A 56 1.76 26.38 8.40
N THR A 57 1.65 25.28 7.66
CA THR A 57 0.40 24.93 6.96
C THR A 57 -0.71 24.57 7.94
N GLN A 58 -1.89 25.15 7.73
CA GLN A 58 -3.09 24.80 8.50
C GLN A 58 -3.48 23.34 8.24
N PRO A 59 -4.00 22.62 9.25
CA PRO A 59 -4.37 21.22 9.08
C PRO A 59 -5.61 21.09 8.18
N VAL A 60 -5.46 20.33 7.10
CA VAL A 60 -6.52 20.04 6.13
C VAL A 60 -7.02 18.61 6.35
N PHE A 61 -8.34 18.44 6.42
CA PHE A 61 -8.99 17.13 6.47
C PHE A 61 -10.26 17.17 5.63
N ILE A 62 -10.30 16.37 4.57
CA ILE A 62 -11.45 16.29 3.68
C ILE A 62 -11.99 14.86 3.60
N ALA A 63 -13.30 14.74 3.46
CA ALA A 63 -14.00 13.52 3.12
C ALA A 63 -14.38 13.59 1.63
N TYR A 64 -13.84 12.67 0.83
CA TYR A 64 -14.04 12.62 -0.62
C TYR A 64 -14.86 11.39 -1.00
N ASN A 65 -15.86 11.57 -1.86
CA ASN A 65 -16.56 10.47 -2.50
C ASN A 65 -15.84 10.11 -3.81
N LYS A 66 -14.87 9.20 -3.71
CA LYS A 66 -14.02 8.80 -4.84
C LYS A 66 -14.84 8.07 -5.91
N PRO A 67 -14.82 8.51 -7.18
CA PRO A 67 -15.42 7.77 -8.28
C PRO A 67 -14.62 6.52 -8.66
N ILE A 68 -15.29 5.64 -9.42
CA ILE A 68 -14.62 4.56 -10.16
C ILE A 68 -13.70 5.20 -11.21
N GLY A 69 -12.54 4.58 -11.47
CA GLY A 69 -11.56 5.05 -12.46
C GLY A 69 -10.41 5.87 -11.87
N ILE A 70 -10.65 6.56 -10.75
CA ILE A 70 -9.60 7.28 -10.03
C ILE A 70 -8.70 6.30 -9.25
N VAL A 71 -7.40 6.55 -9.22
CA VAL A 71 -6.39 5.74 -8.54
C VAL A 71 -5.96 6.46 -7.25
N SER A 72 -5.99 5.76 -6.11
CA SER A 72 -5.52 6.30 -4.82
C SER A 72 -3.98 6.38 -4.74
N THR A 73 -3.39 7.25 -5.55
CA THR A 73 -1.95 7.54 -5.61
C THR A 73 -1.70 9.04 -5.64
N THR A 74 -0.52 9.47 -5.20
CA THR A 74 -0.01 10.85 -5.33
C THR A 74 1.03 10.97 -6.45
N ASP A 75 1.11 9.95 -7.30
CA ASP A 75 2.01 9.91 -8.44
C ASP A 75 1.43 10.75 -9.58
N LEU A 76 2.19 11.74 -10.04
CA LEU A 76 1.78 12.67 -11.09
C LEU A 76 1.79 12.02 -12.48
N ASP A 77 2.51 10.91 -12.65
CA ASP A 77 2.55 10.17 -13.92
C ASP A 77 1.26 9.34 -14.13
N GLU A 78 0.44 9.14 -13.09
CA GLU A 78 -0.87 8.50 -13.23
C GLU A 78 -1.92 9.58 -13.56
N PRO A 79 -2.48 9.59 -14.79
CA PRO A 79 -3.40 10.63 -15.24
C PRO A 79 -4.74 10.65 -14.48
N ASN A 80 -5.09 9.55 -13.80
CA ASN A 80 -6.30 9.47 -12.98
C ASN A 80 -5.97 9.45 -11.48
N ASN A 81 -4.89 10.11 -11.05
CA ASN A 81 -4.52 10.15 -9.64
C ASN A 81 -5.55 10.93 -8.80
N ILE A 82 -5.58 10.64 -7.50
CA ILE A 82 -6.60 11.20 -6.61
C ILE A 82 -6.36 12.67 -6.27
N ILE A 83 -5.14 13.17 -6.44
CA ILE A 83 -4.79 14.56 -6.10
C ILE A 83 -5.40 15.50 -7.14
N ASP A 84 -5.18 15.20 -8.42
CA ASP A 84 -5.76 15.98 -9.53
C ASP A 84 -7.28 15.87 -9.55
N ALA A 85 -7.83 14.68 -9.25
CA ALA A 85 -9.27 14.47 -9.19
C ALA A 85 -9.97 15.26 -8.06
N VAL A 86 -9.22 15.63 -7.02
CA VAL A 86 -9.74 16.44 -5.90
C VAL A 86 -9.50 17.94 -6.15
N GLY A 87 -8.36 18.31 -6.75
CA GLY A 87 -8.05 19.68 -7.14
C GLY A 87 -7.95 20.65 -5.95
N HIS A 88 -7.34 20.23 -4.85
CA HIS A 88 -7.18 21.05 -3.65
C HIS A 88 -5.89 21.90 -3.72
N ASP A 89 -5.93 23.14 -3.24
CA ASP A 89 -4.80 24.08 -3.29
C ASP A 89 -3.61 23.60 -2.46
N GLU A 90 -3.88 23.11 -1.26
CA GLU A 90 -2.85 22.52 -0.37
C GLU A 90 -2.45 21.10 -0.79
N ARG A 91 -1.17 20.76 -0.57
CA ARG A 91 -0.65 19.41 -0.79
C ARG A 91 -1.23 18.41 0.22
N ILE A 92 -2.21 17.64 -0.22
CA ILE A 92 -2.88 16.59 0.55
C ILE A 92 -2.48 15.18 0.08
N PHE A 93 -2.78 14.18 0.90
CA PHE A 93 -2.57 12.77 0.57
C PHE A 93 -3.66 11.89 1.19
N PRO A 94 -4.00 10.77 0.54
CA PRO A 94 -5.07 9.90 1.00
C PRO A 94 -4.70 9.09 2.25
N ILE A 95 -5.68 8.94 3.14
CA ILE A 95 -5.60 8.04 4.29
C ILE A 95 -5.98 6.62 3.85
N GLY A 96 -4.97 5.85 3.49
CA GLY A 96 -5.16 4.52 2.91
C GLY A 96 -5.53 4.59 1.44
N ARG A 97 -6.16 3.53 0.93
CA ARG A 97 -6.45 3.39 -0.50
C ARG A 97 -7.85 2.80 -0.74
N LEU A 98 -8.41 3.13 -1.90
CA LEU A 98 -9.48 2.38 -2.54
C LEU A 98 -8.97 1.90 -3.90
N ASP A 99 -9.40 0.71 -4.31
CA ASP A 99 -9.03 0.19 -5.62
C ASP A 99 -9.61 1.08 -6.74
N LYS A 100 -9.01 1.03 -7.93
CA LYS A 100 -9.46 1.80 -9.11
C LYS A 100 -10.92 1.50 -9.48
N ASP A 101 -11.32 0.23 -9.33
CA ASP A 101 -12.67 -0.29 -9.57
C ASP A 101 -13.64 -0.08 -8.39
N SER A 102 -13.19 0.57 -7.31
CA SER A 102 -13.98 0.80 -6.09
C SER A 102 -14.26 2.29 -5.89
N GLN A 103 -15.39 2.59 -5.25
CA GLN A 103 -15.84 3.96 -5.03
C GLN A 103 -16.18 4.24 -3.56
N GLY A 104 -16.52 5.49 -3.28
CA GLY A 104 -17.02 5.93 -1.98
C GLY A 104 -15.99 6.67 -1.14
N LEU A 105 -16.25 6.70 0.17
CA LEU A 105 -15.59 7.55 1.14
C LEU A 105 -14.09 7.24 1.22
N ILE A 106 -13.25 8.26 1.05
CA ILE A 106 -11.85 8.26 1.40
C ILE A 106 -11.50 9.60 2.05
N ILE A 107 -10.64 9.56 3.06
CA ILE A 107 -10.19 10.78 3.75
C ILE A 107 -8.87 11.21 3.12
N LEU A 108 -8.67 12.51 2.94
CA LEU A 108 -7.38 13.09 2.56
C LEU A 108 -6.98 14.15 3.59
N THR A 109 -5.68 14.31 3.81
CA THR A 109 -5.11 15.28 4.74
C THR A 109 -3.72 15.72 4.33
N ASN A 110 -3.27 16.88 4.80
CA ASN A 110 -1.86 17.30 4.75
C ASN A 110 -1.09 16.92 6.03
N GLU A 111 -1.73 16.31 7.04
CA GLU A 111 -1.06 15.86 8.28
C GLU A 111 -0.50 14.43 8.17
N GLY A 112 0.82 14.31 7.92
CA GLY A 112 1.48 13.02 7.66
C GLY A 112 1.52 12.08 8.87
N ASP A 113 1.58 12.66 10.07
CA ASP A 113 1.50 11.89 11.31
C ASP A 113 0.12 11.26 11.50
N MET A 114 -0.97 11.94 11.08
CA MET A 114 -2.33 11.42 11.21
C MET A 114 -2.56 10.20 10.32
N VAL A 115 -2.03 10.23 9.10
CA VAL A 115 -2.11 9.10 8.17
C VAL A 115 -1.44 7.86 8.75
N ASN A 116 -0.24 8.03 9.30
CA ASN A 116 0.44 6.93 9.96
C ASN A 116 -0.37 6.39 11.15
N LYS A 117 -0.95 7.24 12.01
CA LYS A 117 -1.78 6.75 13.11
C LYS A 117 -3.01 6.00 12.59
N MET A 118 -3.78 6.58 11.67
CA MET A 118 -4.97 5.92 11.11
C MET A 118 -4.68 4.60 10.38
N LEU A 119 -3.46 4.43 9.84
CA LEU A 119 -3.01 3.19 9.20
C LEU A 119 -2.36 2.19 10.16
N ARG A 120 -1.69 2.65 11.22
CA ARG A 120 -0.85 1.82 12.13
C ARG A 120 -1.54 1.30 13.38
N VAL A 121 -2.75 1.74 13.73
CA VAL A 121 -3.47 1.33 14.98
C VAL A 121 -3.94 -0.15 14.96
N ASP A 122 -3.19 -1.07 14.34
CA ASP A 122 -3.48 -2.52 14.33
C ASP A 122 -4.91 -2.89 13.89
N ASN A 123 -5.35 -2.27 12.78
CA ASN A 123 -6.45 -2.77 11.95
C ASN A 123 -7.77 -3.02 12.71
N ASN A 124 -8.17 -2.10 13.59
CA ASN A 124 -9.46 -2.17 14.27
C ASN A 124 -10.41 -1.00 13.97
N HIS A 125 -10.00 -0.10 13.07
CA HIS A 125 -10.87 0.97 12.60
C HIS A 125 -11.84 0.45 11.56
N GLU A 126 -13.10 0.37 11.96
CA GLU A 126 -14.20 -0.06 11.12
C GLU A 126 -14.30 0.75 9.83
N LYS A 127 -14.50 0.02 8.74
CA LYS A 127 -14.83 0.52 7.42
C LYS A 127 -16.05 -0.25 6.97
N GLU A 128 -17.10 0.47 6.65
CA GLU A 128 -18.34 -0.13 6.17
C GLU A 128 -18.45 0.06 4.66
N TYR A 129 -18.85 -1.02 3.99
CA TYR A 129 -19.02 -1.07 2.56
C TYR A 129 -20.42 -1.53 2.22
N HIS A 130 -21.02 -0.88 1.23
CA HIS A 130 -22.17 -1.40 0.50
C HIS A 130 -21.67 -2.15 -0.73
N VAL A 131 -22.11 -3.39 -0.89
CA VAL A 131 -21.63 -4.31 -1.91
C VAL A 131 -22.81 -4.83 -2.71
N THR A 132 -22.69 -4.81 -4.04
CA THR A 132 -23.61 -5.46 -4.97
C THR A 132 -22.88 -6.58 -5.69
N VAL A 133 -23.49 -7.75 -5.79
CA VAL A 133 -22.93 -8.95 -6.44
C VAL A 133 -23.79 -9.42 -7.61
N ASP A 134 -23.22 -10.31 -8.42
CA ASP A 134 -23.82 -10.87 -9.65
C ASP A 134 -24.91 -11.93 -9.41
N LYS A 135 -25.02 -12.47 -8.20
CA LYS A 135 -25.93 -13.59 -7.87
C LYS A 135 -26.77 -13.31 -6.63
N LEU A 136 -27.86 -14.07 -6.47
CA LEU A 136 -28.73 -14.00 -5.30
C LEU A 136 -28.00 -14.37 -4.01
N ILE A 137 -28.20 -13.55 -2.99
CA ILE A 137 -27.62 -13.75 -1.65
C ILE A 137 -28.58 -14.60 -0.82
N ASN A 138 -28.10 -15.76 -0.38
CA ASN A 138 -28.78 -16.63 0.59
C ASN A 138 -28.15 -16.50 1.99
N GLU A 139 -28.77 -17.14 2.98
CA GLU A 139 -28.27 -17.10 4.37
C GLU A 139 -26.93 -17.80 4.54
N ASP A 140 -26.67 -18.84 3.74
CA ASP A 140 -25.40 -19.58 3.77
C ASP A 140 -24.22 -18.69 3.36
N PHE A 141 -24.38 -17.88 2.29
CA PHE A 141 -23.40 -16.87 1.89
C PHE A 141 -23.10 -15.92 3.06
N VAL A 142 -24.14 -15.39 3.72
CA VAL A 142 -23.96 -14.45 4.84
C VAL A 142 -23.19 -15.10 5.98
N LYS A 143 -23.59 -16.31 6.40
CA LYS A 143 -22.91 -17.05 7.48
C LYS A 143 -21.44 -17.34 7.14
N LYS A 144 -21.14 -17.79 5.92
CA LYS A 144 -19.77 -18.05 5.46
C LYS A 144 -18.93 -16.77 5.40
N MET A 145 -19.50 -15.69 4.87
CA MET A 145 -18.83 -14.39 4.78
C MET A 145 -18.49 -13.84 6.18
N GLN A 146 -19.39 -13.97 7.15
CA GLN A 146 -19.17 -13.57 8.55
C GLN A 146 -18.15 -14.45 9.28
N GLY A 147 -18.09 -15.75 8.95
CA GLY A 147 -17.24 -16.74 9.60
C GLY A 147 -15.74 -16.58 9.37
N GLY A 148 -15.36 -15.78 8.36
CA GLY A 148 -13.99 -15.65 7.90
C GLY A 148 -13.73 -16.54 6.68
N VAL A 149 -13.00 -16.01 5.72
CA VAL A 149 -12.79 -16.64 4.40
C VAL A 149 -11.29 -16.78 4.13
N PRO A 150 -10.80 -17.95 3.70
CA PRO A 150 -9.39 -18.13 3.37
C PRO A 150 -9.06 -17.44 2.03
N ILE A 151 -8.26 -16.38 2.09
CA ILE A 151 -7.77 -15.63 0.93
C ILE A 151 -6.31 -15.23 1.16
N LEU A 152 -5.50 -15.14 0.11
CA LEU A 152 -4.10 -14.68 0.22
C LEU A 152 -3.27 -15.48 1.25
N GLY A 153 -3.56 -16.77 1.42
CA GLY A 153 -2.87 -17.63 2.38
C GLY A 153 -3.21 -17.37 3.86
N VAL A 154 -4.22 -16.55 4.15
CA VAL A 154 -4.71 -16.28 5.52
C VAL A 154 -6.24 -16.38 5.59
N VAL A 155 -6.79 -16.67 6.76
CA VAL A 155 -8.24 -16.57 6.98
C VAL A 155 -8.58 -15.15 7.42
N THR A 156 -9.55 -14.51 6.77
CA THR A 156 -9.99 -13.18 7.21
C THR A 156 -10.58 -13.23 8.62
N ARG A 157 -10.40 -12.15 9.39
CA ARG A 157 -11.16 -11.97 10.65
C ARG A 157 -12.66 -12.06 10.40
N LYS A 158 -13.39 -12.57 11.39
CA LYS A 158 -14.85 -12.51 11.42
C LYS A 158 -15.31 -11.06 11.27
N CYS A 159 -16.44 -10.87 10.61
CA CYS A 159 -16.96 -9.56 10.30
C CYS A 159 -18.49 -9.53 10.37
N GLU A 160 -19.04 -8.32 10.44
CA GLU A 160 -20.49 -8.12 10.35
C GLU A 160 -20.89 -8.02 8.88
N VAL A 161 -21.94 -8.75 8.52
CA VAL A 161 -22.54 -8.77 7.19
C VAL A 161 -24.04 -8.71 7.36
N VAL A 162 -24.69 -7.75 6.71
CA VAL A 162 -26.14 -7.57 6.76
C VAL A 162 -26.66 -7.51 5.34
N LYS A 163 -27.56 -8.42 4.99
CA LYS A 163 -28.23 -8.41 3.68
C LYS A 163 -29.11 -7.16 3.59
N THR A 164 -28.97 -6.40 2.50
CA THR A 164 -29.74 -5.16 2.26
C THR A 164 -30.68 -5.28 1.06
N GLY A 165 -30.52 -6.33 0.25
CA GLY A 165 -31.36 -6.62 -0.92
C GLY A 165 -31.11 -8.03 -1.44
N THR A 166 -31.72 -8.38 -2.58
CA THR A 166 -31.55 -9.71 -3.19
C THR A 166 -30.12 -9.96 -3.68
N HIS A 167 -29.43 -8.90 -4.14
CA HIS A 167 -28.07 -8.93 -4.69
C HIS A 167 -27.11 -7.99 -3.94
N SER A 168 -27.52 -7.45 -2.78
CA SER A 168 -26.73 -6.47 -2.04
C SER A 168 -26.63 -6.77 -0.54
N PHE A 169 -25.49 -6.39 0.03
CA PHE A 169 -25.22 -6.49 1.46
C PHE A 169 -24.30 -5.36 1.93
N ASN A 170 -24.38 -5.05 3.22
CA ASN A 170 -23.38 -4.24 3.92
C ASN A 170 -22.38 -5.16 4.62
N ILE A 171 -21.11 -4.76 4.64
CA ILE A 171 -20.04 -5.46 5.36
C ILE A 171 -19.17 -4.47 6.13
N VAL A 172 -18.87 -4.79 7.38
CA VAL A 172 -17.99 -3.98 8.24
C VAL A 172 -16.67 -4.70 8.43
N LEU A 173 -15.59 -4.11 7.91
CA LEU A 173 -14.24 -4.64 8.04
C LEU A 173 -13.39 -3.79 8.97
N ARG A 174 -12.62 -4.48 9.81
CA ARG A 174 -11.61 -3.88 10.69
C ARG A 174 -10.20 -3.98 10.09
N GLN A 175 -9.95 -5.05 9.33
CA GLN A 175 -8.73 -5.26 8.53
C GLN A 175 -8.85 -4.74 7.09
N GLY A 176 -7.72 -4.53 6.42
CA GLY A 176 -7.65 -4.06 5.03
C GLY A 176 -6.67 -4.85 4.18
N LEU A 177 -7.01 -6.10 3.84
CA LEU A 177 -6.21 -6.89 2.89
C LEU A 177 -6.43 -6.40 1.44
N ASN A 178 -5.47 -6.69 0.55
CA ASN A 178 -5.57 -6.31 -0.86
C ASN A 178 -6.83 -6.92 -1.52
N ARG A 179 -7.71 -6.07 -2.05
CA ARG A 179 -8.97 -6.46 -2.70
C ARG A 179 -9.84 -7.39 -1.84
N GLN A 180 -9.79 -7.24 -0.51
CA GLN A 180 -10.33 -8.21 0.44
C GLN A 180 -11.77 -8.65 0.11
N ILE A 181 -12.72 -7.71 0.00
CA ILE A 181 -14.14 -8.03 -0.22
C ILE A 181 -14.34 -8.78 -1.54
N ARG A 182 -13.68 -8.34 -2.61
CA ARG A 182 -13.77 -8.98 -3.92
C ARG A 182 -13.28 -10.42 -3.86
N ARG A 183 -12.12 -10.67 -3.23
CA ARG A 183 -11.58 -12.02 -3.04
C ARG A 183 -12.46 -12.91 -2.15
N MET A 184 -13.06 -12.34 -1.11
CA MET A 184 -13.99 -13.07 -0.25
C MET A 184 -15.24 -13.49 -1.05
N CYS A 185 -15.81 -12.60 -1.87
CA CYS A 185 -16.91 -12.93 -2.75
C CYS A 185 -16.51 -13.99 -3.79
N GLU A 186 -15.38 -13.81 -4.47
CA GLU A 186 -14.87 -14.76 -5.48
C GLU A 186 -14.69 -16.17 -4.90
N TYR A 187 -14.13 -16.27 -3.69
CA TYR A 187 -13.98 -17.54 -2.98
C TYR A 187 -15.32 -18.24 -2.73
N LEU A 188 -16.38 -17.49 -2.44
CA LEU A 188 -17.73 -18.01 -2.24
C LEU A 188 -18.49 -18.20 -3.56
N GLY A 189 -17.86 -17.97 -4.71
CA GLY A 189 -18.45 -18.13 -6.04
C GLY A 189 -19.28 -16.94 -6.51
N TYR A 190 -19.05 -15.73 -5.97
CA TYR A 190 -19.73 -14.49 -6.33
C TYR A 190 -18.75 -13.47 -6.92
N ASN A 191 -19.23 -12.65 -7.85
CA ASN A 191 -18.47 -11.52 -8.39
C ASN A 191 -19.06 -10.20 -7.91
N VAL A 192 -18.19 -9.28 -7.48
CA VAL A 192 -18.60 -7.95 -7.02
C VAL A 192 -18.82 -7.02 -8.22
N VAL A 193 -20.07 -6.59 -8.40
CA VAL A 193 -20.50 -5.64 -9.44
C VAL A 193 -20.26 -4.20 -8.99
N ARG A 194 -20.60 -3.87 -7.74
CA ARG A 194 -20.40 -2.53 -7.15
C ARG A 194 -19.82 -2.67 -5.75
N LEU A 195 -18.80 -1.86 -5.46
CA LEU A 195 -18.18 -1.78 -4.14
C LEU A 195 -18.03 -0.32 -3.73
N GLU A 196 -18.77 0.08 -2.71
CA GLU A 196 -18.82 1.46 -2.24
C GLU A 196 -18.52 1.53 -0.74
N ARG A 197 -17.44 2.22 -0.35
CA ARG A 197 -17.18 2.48 1.06
C ARG A 197 -18.08 3.61 1.55
N ILE A 198 -18.97 3.32 2.49
CA ILE A 198 -19.96 4.30 2.97
C ILE A 198 -19.60 4.91 4.33
N ARG A 199 -18.66 4.31 5.07
CA ARG A 199 -18.23 4.82 6.39
C ARG A 199 -16.80 4.45 6.72
N ILE A 200 -16.10 5.36 7.39
CA ILE A 200 -14.82 5.13 8.07
C ILE A 200 -15.00 5.60 9.51
N MET A 201 -15.00 4.66 10.46
CA MET A 201 -15.32 4.90 11.87
C MET A 201 -16.66 5.63 12.05
N HIS A 202 -16.65 6.89 12.50
CA HIS A 202 -17.85 7.74 12.67
C HIS A 202 -18.10 8.66 11.47
N ILE A 203 -17.14 8.81 10.54
CA ILE A 203 -17.28 9.64 9.35
C ILE A 203 -18.06 8.84 8.31
N LYS A 204 -19.21 9.37 7.92
CA LYS A 204 -20.11 8.77 6.92
C LYS A 204 -19.99 9.50 5.59
N LEU A 205 -20.20 8.76 4.50
CA LEU A 205 -20.29 9.31 3.15
C LEU A 205 -21.42 10.34 3.05
N GLY A 206 -22.57 10.06 3.67
CA GLY A 206 -23.71 10.97 3.74
C GLY A 206 -24.17 11.40 2.35
N ASN A 207 -24.34 12.72 2.16
CA ASN A 207 -24.85 13.31 0.92
C ASN A 207 -23.74 13.81 -0.02
N ILE A 208 -22.49 13.41 0.20
CA ILE A 208 -21.38 13.80 -0.68
C ILE A 208 -21.58 13.13 -2.03
N LYS A 209 -21.87 13.92 -3.07
CA LYS A 209 -22.03 13.42 -4.44
C LYS A 209 -20.73 12.79 -4.95
N VAL A 210 -20.82 11.83 -5.85
CA VAL A 210 -19.66 11.17 -6.47
C VAL A 210 -18.75 12.22 -7.12
N GLY A 211 -17.44 12.13 -6.88
CA GLY A 211 -16.45 13.09 -7.37
C GLY A 211 -16.37 14.39 -6.57
N GLN A 212 -17.20 14.56 -5.53
CA GLN A 212 -17.16 15.74 -4.67
C GLN A 212 -16.52 15.41 -3.32
N TRP A 213 -16.04 16.45 -2.63
CA TRP A 213 -15.53 16.37 -1.28
C TRP A 213 -16.13 17.47 -0.40
N ARG A 214 -15.98 17.30 0.91
CA ARG A 214 -16.25 18.34 1.91
C ARG A 214 -15.15 18.35 2.96
N ASN A 215 -15.01 19.47 3.66
CA ASN A 215 -14.23 19.50 4.89
C ASN A 215 -14.84 18.57 5.95
N ILE A 216 -13.97 17.87 6.67
CA ILE A 216 -14.34 17.14 7.90
C ILE A 216 -14.64 18.19 8.96
N THR A 217 -15.76 18.02 9.69
CA THR A 217 -16.15 19.01 10.69
C THR A 217 -15.21 18.97 11.91
N LYS A 218 -15.23 20.03 12.73
CA LYS A 218 -14.39 20.07 13.94
C LYS A 218 -14.72 18.91 14.88
N GLU A 219 -16.00 18.60 15.05
CA GLU A 219 -16.49 17.51 15.89
C GLU A 219 -16.04 16.15 15.35
N GLU A 220 -16.16 15.93 14.04
CA GLU A 220 -15.65 14.72 13.39
C GLU A 220 -14.14 14.58 13.58
N LEU A 221 -13.37 15.67 13.42
CA LEU A 221 -11.92 15.67 13.58
C LEU A 221 -11.50 15.42 15.04
N GLU A 222 -12.20 15.98 16.02
CA GLU A 222 -11.93 15.73 17.43
C GLU A 222 -12.13 14.27 17.80
N ILE A 223 -13.25 13.68 17.37
CA ILE A 223 -13.51 12.26 17.59
C ILE A 223 -12.45 11.41 16.87
N LEU A 224 -12.03 11.82 15.67
CA LEU A 224 -10.99 11.15 14.90
C LEU A 224 -9.65 11.14 15.65
N ARG A 225 -9.23 12.30 16.17
CA ARG A 225 -8.00 12.45 16.95
C ARG A 225 -8.06 11.67 18.26
N LYS A 226 -9.19 11.69 18.98
CA LYS A 226 -9.42 10.89 20.20
C LYS A 226 -9.27 9.39 19.92
N LYS A 227 -9.89 8.88 18.84
CA LYS A 227 -9.84 7.46 18.47
C LYS A 227 -8.48 6.98 17.94
N THR A 228 -7.58 7.90 17.59
CA THR A 228 -6.25 7.61 17.03
C THR A 228 -5.11 7.97 17.98
N ALA A 229 -5.41 8.53 19.16
CA ALA A 229 -4.41 9.02 20.13
C ALA A 229 -3.59 7.90 20.79
N SER A 230 -4.14 6.69 20.95
CA SER A 230 -3.48 5.57 21.63
C SER A 230 -2.34 4.91 20.85
N SER A 231 -2.15 5.27 19.58
CA SER A 231 -1.03 4.77 18.77
C SER A 231 0.23 5.58 19.02
N VAL A 232 0.98 5.24 20.07
CA VAL A 232 2.33 5.77 20.30
C VAL A 232 3.29 5.18 19.26
N LYS A 233 4.15 6.03 18.68
CA LYS A 233 5.19 5.64 17.73
C LYS A 233 6.13 4.60 18.36
N THR A 234 6.07 3.34 17.91
CA THR A 234 7.24 2.46 17.99
C THR A 234 8.23 2.84 16.90
N GLU A 235 8.99 3.91 17.14
CA GLU A 235 10.30 4.09 16.49
C GLU A 235 11.35 3.31 17.29
N SER A 236 11.44 2.01 17.03
CA SER A 236 12.70 1.26 17.12
C SER A 236 12.48 -0.12 16.53
N ALA A 237 13.19 -0.40 15.43
CA ALA A 237 13.38 -1.78 15.00
C ALA A 237 14.02 -2.55 16.16
N PRO A 238 13.55 -3.77 16.50
CA PRO A 238 14.27 -4.59 17.46
C PRO A 238 15.65 -4.86 16.89
N LYS A 239 16.70 -4.43 17.60
CA LYS A 239 18.08 -4.88 17.36
C LYS A 239 18.01 -6.41 17.27
N LYS A 240 18.35 -6.96 16.11
CA LYS A 240 18.61 -8.40 15.98
C LYS A 240 19.62 -8.76 17.07
N LYS A 241 19.19 -9.49 18.08
CA LYS A 241 20.11 -10.19 18.99
C LYS A 241 20.89 -11.16 18.11
N THR A 242 22.14 -10.85 17.87
CA THR A 242 23.12 -11.76 17.28
C THR A 242 23.12 -13.02 18.15
N LYS A 243 22.73 -14.16 17.60
CA LYS A 243 22.95 -15.45 18.26
C LYS A 243 24.46 -15.62 18.45
N PRO A 244 24.96 -16.02 19.64
CA PRO A 244 26.33 -16.44 19.80
C PRO A 244 26.62 -17.62 18.86
N GLN A 245 27.71 -17.52 18.11
CA GLN A 245 28.21 -18.59 17.25
C GLN A 245 28.59 -19.80 18.12
N GLU A 246 28.03 -20.96 17.80
CA GLU A 246 28.46 -22.25 18.34
C GLU A 246 29.94 -22.47 18.00
N ALA A 247 30.73 -22.70 19.04
CA ALA A 247 32.12 -23.08 18.93
C ALA A 247 32.23 -24.46 18.25
N LYS A 248 33.00 -24.53 17.16
CA LYS A 248 33.36 -25.78 16.50
C LYS A 248 34.13 -26.69 17.46
N ALA A 249 33.63 -27.91 17.64
CA ALA A 249 34.35 -28.98 18.32
C ALA A 249 35.62 -29.38 17.54
N PRO A 250 36.74 -29.71 18.21
CA PRO A 250 37.98 -30.12 17.56
C PRO A 250 37.90 -31.57 17.04
N GLN A 251 38.33 -31.78 15.80
CA GLN A 251 38.54 -33.11 15.21
C GLN A 251 39.79 -33.81 15.81
N PRO A 252 39.77 -35.13 16.00
CA PRO A 252 40.97 -35.89 16.35
C PRO A 252 41.84 -36.18 15.11
N LYS A 253 43.16 -36.11 15.31
CA LYS A 253 44.22 -36.43 14.33
C LYS A 253 44.67 -37.90 14.43
N GLY A 254 44.97 -38.52 13.30
CA GLY A 254 45.84 -39.72 13.14
C GLY A 254 45.67 -40.34 11.74
N LYS A 255 46.55 -40.03 10.75
CA LYS A 255 47.74 -40.79 10.27
C LYS A 255 47.41 -42.24 9.79
N SER A 256 47.85 -42.79 8.65
CA SER A 256 48.66 -42.38 7.48
C SER A 256 48.72 -43.54 6.46
N ALA A 257 48.89 -43.24 5.16
CA ALA A 257 49.40 -44.07 4.04
C ALA A 257 48.60 -45.35 3.66
N ASN A 258 48.47 -45.81 2.40
CA ASN A 258 49.39 -45.77 1.27
C ASN A 258 48.66 -46.06 -0.08
N SER A 259 49.19 -45.52 -1.18
CA SER A 259 49.28 -46.02 -2.57
C SER A 259 48.19 -46.93 -3.20
N TYR A 260 47.68 -46.60 -4.40
CA TYR A 260 48.02 -47.26 -5.69
C TYR A 260 47.24 -46.68 -6.90
N LYS A 261 47.90 -46.75 -8.06
CA LYS A 261 47.58 -46.17 -9.39
C LYS A 261 46.50 -46.94 -10.19
N GLU A 262 45.87 -46.18 -11.10
CA GLU A 262 45.37 -46.46 -12.47
C GLU A 262 45.03 -47.90 -12.92
N LYS A 263 43.89 -48.03 -13.64
CA LYS A 263 43.83 -48.68 -14.96
C LYS A 263 42.50 -48.42 -15.72
N LYS A 264 42.66 -47.86 -16.93
CA LYS A 264 42.08 -48.22 -18.25
C LYS A 264 40.55 -48.24 -18.51
N THR A 265 40.17 -47.45 -19.53
CA THR A 265 39.03 -47.54 -20.48
C THR A 265 39.18 -48.79 -21.41
N PRO A 266 38.31 -49.12 -22.43
CA PRO A 266 37.27 -48.33 -23.12
C PRO A 266 36.02 -49.11 -23.61
N THR A 267 35.25 -48.47 -24.52
CA THR A 267 34.19 -48.95 -25.44
C THR A 267 32.75 -48.82 -24.89
N GLY A 268 31.76 -48.29 -25.60
CA GLY A 268 31.65 -47.73 -26.95
C GLY A 268 30.16 -47.78 -27.32
N TYR A 269 29.56 -46.71 -27.87
CA TYR A 269 28.33 -46.82 -28.66
C TYR A 269 28.26 -45.69 -29.69
N LYS A 270 27.97 -46.12 -30.92
CA LYS A 270 27.99 -45.38 -32.18
C LYS A 270 26.73 -44.53 -32.38
N GLU A 271 26.93 -43.45 -33.15
CA GLU A 271 25.93 -42.70 -33.89
C GLU A 271 25.17 -43.57 -34.91
N SER A 272 23.93 -43.18 -35.20
CA SER A 272 23.35 -43.31 -36.54
C SER A 272 22.48 -42.09 -36.82
N GLY A 273 22.78 -41.41 -37.93
CA GLY A 273 21.97 -40.33 -38.47
C GLY A 273 21.20 -40.77 -39.72
N SER A 274 20.18 -39.99 -40.08
CA SER A 274 19.80 -39.57 -41.45
C SER A 274 18.31 -39.22 -41.52
N GLY A 275 17.97 -38.14 -42.24
CA GLY A 275 16.58 -37.83 -42.56
C GLY A 275 16.29 -36.36 -42.86
N MET A 276 16.84 -35.85 -43.96
CA MET A 276 16.57 -34.51 -44.51
C MET A 276 15.26 -34.53 -45.34
N ARG A 277 14.36 -33.56 -45.19
CA ARG A 277 13.41 -33.17 -46.27
C ARG A 277 12.88 -31.73 -46.13
N ASN A 278 12.97 -31.04 -47.26
CA ASN A 278 12.61 -29.65 -47.53
C ASN A 278 11.11 -29.35 -47.46
N GLY A 279 10.78 -28.09 -47.15
CA GLY A 279 9.47 -27.48 -47.42
C GLY A 279 9.51 -25.95 -47.33
N LYS A 280 9.82 -25.27 -48.44
CA LYS A 280 9.63 -23.82 -48.61
C LYS A 280 8.17 -23.53 -48.98
N SER A 281 7.55 -22.55 -48.34
CA SER A 281 6.41 -21.83 -48.92
C SER A 281 6.35 -20.39 -48.41
N SER A 282 6.47 -19.48 -49.39
CA SER A 282 6.41 -18.03 -49.35
C SER A 282 5.01 -17.49 -49.04
N VAL A 283 4.91 -16.41 -48.24
CA VAL A 283 3.68 -15.60 -48.12
C VAL A 283 3.96 -14.18 -48.63
N LYS A 284 3.23 -13.81 -49.69
CA LYS A 284 3.21 -12.49 -50.34
C LYS A 284 2.45 -11.46 -49.48
N LYS A 285 3.05 -10.28 -49.31
CA LYS A 285 2.35 -9.03 -48.97
C LYS A 285 1.40 -8.63 -50.10
N LYS A 286 0.15 -8.30 -49.77
CA LYS A 286 -0.81 -7.63 -50.67
C LYS A 286 -1.24 -6.30 -50.03
N THR A 287 -0.84 -5.23 -50.69
CA THR A 287 -1.40 -3.87 -50.60
C THR A 287 -2.69 -3.81 -51.42
N ARG A 288 -3.69 -3.08 -50.91
CA ARG A 288 -4.83 -2.48 -51.64
C ARG A 288 -4.92 -1.05 -51.09
N LYS A 289 -4.62 -0.03 -51.92
CA LYS A 289 -5.57 0.77 -52.72
C LYS A 289 -6.71 1.31 -51.88
#